data_AF-A0AAW2Z6I8-F1
#
_entry.id   AF-A0AAW2Z6I8-F1
#
_cell.length_a   1.000
_cell.length_b   1.000
_cell.length_c   1.000
_cell.angle_alpha   90.00
_cell.angle_beta   90.00
_cell.angle_gamma   90.00
#
_symmetry.space_group_name_H-M   'P 1'
#
loop_
_entity.id
_entity.type
_entity.pdbx_description
1 polymer ?
#
loop_
_entity_poly.entity_id
_entity_poly.type
_entity_poly.pdbx_seq_one_letter_code
_entity_poly.pdbx_strand_id
1 'polypeptide(L)'
;MIDLFSRIWVFLLSLFFASFKPNTLKTQLDLAVVRIRQTRTKLESSVSQQKDIAHTLINSNDPKSKIKVQSMLQDENTASALEYILSTCERLKSSVDLIVDSQNCPPDIKGDVHTVVYASSRVDVPELNNVKDQIALKFGQKFVERALNDRDLVVDRRVIAKLKPITSSDSNVEKYIETKKNK
;
A
#
# COMPACT_ATOMS: atom_id res chain seq x y z
N MET A 1 1.06 36.75 1.20
CA MET A 1 1.95 36.27 2.30
C MET A 1 1.18 35.93 3.58
N ILE A 2 0.02 36.55 3.85
CA ILE A 2 -0.85 36.29 5.02
C ILE A 2 -1.59 34.92 4.93
N ASP A 3 -1.97 34.48 3.73
CA ASP A 3 -2.69 33.22 3.53
C ASP A 3 -1.91 31.95 3.90
N LEU A 4 -0.59 31.95 3.70
CA LEU A 4 0.22 30.76 3.98
C LEU A 4 0.31 30.53 5.49
N PHE A 5 0.50 31.61 6.27
CA PHE A 5 0.55 31.54 7.73
C PHE A 5 -0.83 31.20 8.32
N SER A 6 -1.91 31.76 7.76
CA SER A 6 -3.27 31.41 8.14
C SER A 6 -3.60 29.94 7.87
N ARG A 7 -3.23 29.40 6.69
CA ARG A 7 -3.44 27.98 6.35
C ARG A 7 -2.59 27.04 7.20
N ILE A 8 -1.35 27.41 7.50
CA ILE A 8 -0.47 26.67 8.41
C ILE A 8 -1.04 26.72 9.83
N TRP A 9 -1.54 27.87 10.30
CA TRP A 9 -2.10 28.02 11.64
C TRP A 9 -3.44 27.28 11.79
N VAL A 10 -4.31 27.31 10.78
CA VAL A 10 -5.54 26.51 10.73
C VAL A 10 -5.22 25.01 10.68
N PHE A 11 -4.18 24.60 9.95
CA PHE A 11 -3.71 23.21 9.91
C PHE A 11 -3.09 22.78 11.25
N LEU A 12 -2.33 23.64 11.91
CA LEU A 12 -1.77 23.38 13.23
C LEU A 12 -2.85 23.36 14.32
N LEU A 13 -3.84 24.25 14.24
CA LEU A 13 -4.99 24.29 15.15
C LEU A 13 -5.87 23.05 14.99
N SER A 14 -6.12 22.62 13.75
CA SER A 14 -6.86 21.39 13.48
C SER A 14 -6.11 20.14 13.97
N LEU A 15 -4.76 20.14 13.88
CA LEU A 15 -3.93 19.10 14.49
C LEU A 15 -4.06 19.08 16.02
N PHE A 16 -4.21 20.24 16.67
CA PHE A 16 -4.29 20.36 18.12
C PHE A 16 -5.64 19.87 18.70
N PHE A 17 -6.72 19.92 17.91
CA PHE A 17 -8.05 19.42 18.30
C PHE A 17 -8.39 18.05 17.70
N ALA A 18 -7.53 17.48 16.87
CA ALA A 18 -7.76 16.16 16.30
C ALA A 18 -7.60 15.08 17.38
N SER A 19 -8.62 14.25 17.55
CA SER A 19 -8.60 13.08 18.42
C SER A 19 -8.91 11.81 17.64
N PHE A 20 -8.42 10.67 18.14
CA PHE A 20 -8.78 9.36 17.60
C PHE A 20 -10.31 9.15 17.64
N LYS A 21 -10.88 8.66 16.52
CA LYS A 21 -12.31 8.39 16.37
C LYS A 21 -12.52 6.94 15.89
N PRO A 22 -12.99 6.02 16.75
CA PRO A 22 -13.15 4.60 16.41
C PRO A 22 -14.06 4.37 15.19
N ASN A 23 -15.19 5.07 15.13
CA ASN A 23 -16.13 4.96 14.01
C ASN A 23 -15.50 5.45 12.70
N THR A 24 -14.70 6.52 12.74
CA THR A 24 -13.96 7.00 11.57
C THR A 24 -12.95 5.95 11.10
N LEU A 25 -12.18 5.34 12.01
CA LEU A 25 -11.26 4.26 11.66
C LEU A 25 -12.00 3.10 10.98
N LYS A 26 -13.11 2.64 11.57
CA LYS A 26 -13.93 1.54 11.03
C LYS A 26 -14.46 1.87 9.62
N THR A 27 -15.03 3.06 9.43
CA THR A 27 -15.50 3.52 8.12
C THR A 27 -14.37 3.60 7.10
N GLN A 28 -13.19 4.11 7.47
CA GLN A 28 -12.06 4.20 6.55
C GLN A 28 -11.52 2.81 6.16
N LEU A 29 -11.54 1.83 7.07
CA LEU A 29 -11.21 0.44 6.76
C LEU A 29 -12.23 -0.16 5.77
N ASP A 30 -13.53 0.08 5.95
CA ASP A 30 -14.57 -0.37 5.02
C ASP A 30 -14.40 0.23 3.61
N LEU A 31 -14.18 1.53 3.54
CA LEU A 31 -13.93 2.22 2.27
C LEU A 31 -12.62 1.73 1.62
N ALA A 32 -11.56 1.50 2.41
CA ALA A 32 -10.31 0.96 1.92
C ALA A 32 -10.49 -0.43 1.30
N VAL A 33 -11.26 -1.33 1.91
CA VAL A 33 -11.55 -2.66 1.34
C VAL A 33 -12.20 -2.53 -0.04
N VAL A 34 -13.20 -1.64 -0.17
CA VAL A 34 -13.86 -1.40 -1.46
C VAL A 34 -12.89 -0.83 -2.49
N ARG A 35 -12.10 0.19 -2.10
CA ARG A 35 -11.10 0.80 -2.99
C ARG A 35 -10.05 -0.21 -3.45
N ILE A 36 -9.53 -1.01 -2.52
CA ILE A 36 -8.51 -2.03 -2.82
C ILE A 36 -9.02 -3.01 -3.88
N ARG A 37 -10.27 -3.48 -3.77
CA ARG A 37 -10.89 -4.36 -4.77
C ARG A 37 -10.93 -3.70 -6.15
N GLN A 38 -11.36 -2.44 -6.23
CA GLN A 38 -11.40 -1.67 -7.48
C GLN A 38 -10.00 -1.47 -8.08
N THR A 39 -9.04 -1.03 -7.26
CA THR A 39 -7.65 -0.79 -7.68
C THR A 39 -7.00 -2.07 -8.19
N ARG A 40 -7.23 -3.19 -7.50
CA ARG A 40 -6.74 -4.50 -7.92
C ARG A 40 -7.30 -4.88 -9.30
N THR A 41 -8.61 -4.81 -9.50
CA THR A 41 -9.24 -5.14 -10.80
C THR A 41 -8.69 -4.25 -11.92
N LYS A 42 -8.45 -2.96 -11.65
CA LYS A 42 -7.82 -2.04 -12.60
C LYS A 42 -6.39 -2.48 -12.95
N LEU A 43 -5.59 -2.88 -11.97
CA LEU A 43 -4.24 -3.39 -12.19
C LEU A 43 -4.25 -4.70 -12.98
N GLU A 44 -5.13 -5.65 -12.67
CA GLU A 44 -5.26 -6.92 -13.41
C GLU A 44 -5.62 -6.70 -14.88
N SER A 45 -6.56 -5.78 -15.15
CA SER A 45 -6.90 -5.37 -16.51
C SER A 45 -5.69 -4.73 -17.23
N SER A 46 -4.94 -3.87 -16.52
CA SER A 46 -3.71 -3.29 -17.05
C SER A 46 -2.69 -4.38 -17.40
N VAL A 47 -2.39 -5.29 -16.48
CA VAL A 47 -1.45 -6.41 -16.69
C VAL A 47 -1.82 -7.20 -17.94
N SER A 48 -3.12 -7.52 -18.11
CA SER A 48 -3.61 -8.22 -19.30
C SER A 48 -3.27 -7.46 -20.60
N GLN A 49 -3.58 -6.16 -20.67
CA GLN A 49 -3.26 -5.32 -21.84
C GLN A 49 -1.74 -5.19 -22.07
N GLN A 50 -0.98 -5.01 -20.98
CA GLN A 50 0.47 -4.84 -21.06
C GLN A 50 1.18 -6.10 -21.52
N LYS A 51 0.62 -7.27 -21.23
CA LYS A 51 1.14 -8.57 -21.64
C LYS A 51 1.19 -8.71 -23.16
N ASP A 52 0.11 -8.35 -23.86
CA ASP A 52 0.06 -8.42 -25.32
C ASP A 52 1.05 -7.46 -25.98
N ILE A 53 1.17 -6.25 -25.41
CA ILE A 53 2.15 -5.25 -25.86
C ILE A 53 3.57 -5.76 -25.63
N ALA A 54 3.87 -6.29 -24.43
CA ALA A 54 5.19 -6.82 -24.09
C ALA A 54 5.57 -7.96 -25.04
N HIS A 55 4.63 -8.87 -25.33
CA HIS A 55 4.83 -9.94 -26.30
C HIS A 55 5.20 -9.42 -27.69
N THR A 56 4.46 -8.43 -28.19
CA THR A 56 4.74 -7.79 -29.49
C THR A 56 6.15 -7.19 -29.52
N LEU A 57 6.54 -6.47 -28.47
CA LEU A 57 7.87 -5.84 -28.37
C LEU A 57 9.00 -6.86 -28.25
N ILE A 58 8.77 -7.99 -27.56
CA ILE A 58 9.77 -9.07 -27.45
C ILE A 58 10.01 -9.69 -28.82
N ASN A 59 8.96 -9.93 -29.60
CA ASN A 59 9.04 -10.55 -30.93
C ASN A 59 9.70 -9.63 -31.96
N SER A 60 9.47 -8.32 -31.89
CA SER A 60 10.17 -7.35 -32.74
C SER A 60 11.59 -7.02 -32.27
N ASN A 61 12.05 -7.63 -31.17
CA ASN A 61 13.32 -7.35 -30.51
C ASN A 61 13.49 -5.85 -30.16
N ASP A 62 12.39 -5.18 -29.82
CA ASP A 62 12.38 -3.75 -29.47
C ASP A 62 13.04 -3.56 -28.08
N PRO A 63 14.00 -2.62 -27.95
CA PRO A 63 14.63 -2.32 -26.65
C PRO A 63 13.63 -1.89 -25.56
N LYS A 64 12.45 -1.38 -25.91
CA LYS A 64 11.37 -1.01 -24.97
C LYS A 64 10.71 -2.21 -24.30
N SER A 65 10.92 -3.43 -24.80
CA SER A 65 10.38 -4.66 -24.20
C SER A 65 10.71 -4.79 -22.72
N LYS A 66 11.94 -4.48 -22.31
CA LYS A 66 12.39 -4.52 -20.90
C LYS A 66 11.57 -3.60 -20.00
N ILE A 67 11.40 -2.35 -20.40
CA ILE A 67 10.62 -1.36 -19.64
C ILE A 67 9.17 -1.81 -19.54
N LYS A 68 8.61 -2.36 -20.62
CA LYS A 68 7.22 -2.79 -20.62
C LYS A 68 6.97 -4.00 -19.73
N VAL A 69 7.86 -5.00 -19.77
CA VAL A 69 7.81 -6.18 -18.91
C VAL A 69 7.99 -5.77 -17.44
N GLN A 70 8.95 -4.89 -17.14
CA GLN A 70 9.14 -4.36 -15.79
C GLN A 70 7.86 -3.72 -15.24
N SER A 71 7.23 -2.82 -15.99
CA SER A 71 5.97 -2.16 -15.59
C SER A 71 4.86 -3.18 -15.34
N MET A 72 4.69 -4.14 -16.25
CA MET A 72 3.69 -5.19 -16.13
C MET A 72 3.90 -6.05 -14.88
N LEU A 73 5.14 -6.49 -14.61
CA LEU A 73 5.47 -7.28 -13.41
C LEU A 73 5.28 -6.47 -12.12
N GLN A 74 5.54 -5.16 -12.16
CA GLN A 74 5.29 -4.27 -11.01
C GLN A 74 3.80 -4.18 -10.70
N ASP A 75 2.97 -4.04 -11.73
CA ASP A 75 1.50 -4.00 -11.58
C ASP A 75 0.96 -5.33 -11.05
N GLU A 76 1.47 -6.46 -11.56
CA GLU A 76 1.12 -7.80 -11.08
C GLU A 76 1.51 -8.02 -9.61
N ASN A 77 2.72 -7.61 -9.23
CA ASN A 77 3.16 -7.68 -7.84
C ASN A 77 2.32 -6.78 -6.93
N THR A 78 1.97 -5.58 -7.38
CA THR A 78 1.12 -4.65 -6.62
C THR A 78 -0.30 -5.22 -6.44
N ALA A 79 -0.89 -5.79 -7.49
CA ALA A 79 -2.19 -6.45 -7.42
C ALA A 79 -2.19 -7.62 -6.41
N SER A 80 -1.12 -8.41 -6.37
CA SER A 80 -0.95 -9.48 -5.38
C SER A 80 -0.73 -8.93 -3.96
N ALA A 81 0.03 -7.85 -3.78
CA ALA A 81 0.18 -7.20 -2.47
C ALA A 81 -1.16 -6.73 -1.90
N LEU A 82 -2.02 -6.18 -2.77
CA LEU A 82 -3.35 -5.70 -2.40
C LEU A 82 -4.25 -6.81 -1.84
N GLU A 83 -4.08 -8.08 -2.22
CA GLU A 83 -4.81 -9.19 -1.59
C GLU A 83 -4.47 -9.35 -0.11
N TYR A 84 -3.18 -9.34 0.22
CA TYR A 84 -2.73 -9.46 1.60
C TYR A 84 -3.15 -8.24 2.43
N ILE A 85 -3.09 -7.04 1.83
CA ILE A 85 -3.53 -5.80 2.48
C ILE A 85 -5.04 -5.84 2.74
N LEU A 86 -5.84 -6.32 1.78
CA LEU A 86 -7.29 -6.47 1.92
C LEU A 86 -7.65 -7.37 3.11
N SER A 87 -7.07 -8.57 3.19
CA SER A 87 -7.31 -9.47 4.32
C SER A 87 -6.86 -8.87 5.65
N THR A 88 -5.80 -8.05 5.63
CA THR A 88 -5.31 -7.35 6.83
C THR A 88 -6.27 -6.25 7.28
N CYS A 89 -6.83 -5.47 6.35
CA CYS A 89 -7.87 -4.49 6.66
C CYS A 89 -9.12 -5.14 7.26
N GLU A 90 -9.54 -6.30 6.74
CA GLU A 90 -10.69 -7.06 7.26
C GLU A 90 -10.42 -7.58 8.69
N ARG A 91 -9.22 -8.09 8.98
CA ARG A 91 -8.83 -8.46 10.35
C ARG A 91 -8.82 -7.27 11.29
N LEU A 92 -8.18 -6.16 10.90
CA LEU A 92 -8.17 -4.93 11.72
C LEU A 92 -9.56 -4.41 12.01
N LYS A 93 -10.48 -4.46 11.04
CA LYS A 93 -11.87 -4.06 11.23
C LYS A 93 -12.55 -4.89 12.33
N SER A 94 -12.30 -6.20 12.36
CA SER A 94 -12.82 -7.10 13.39
C SER A 94 -12.17 -6.88 14.76
N SER A 95 -11.03 -6.20 14.81
CA SER A 95 -10.25 -5.94 16.03
C SER A 95 -10.20 -4.46 16.42
N VAL A 96 -11.11 -3.62 15.91
CA VAL A 96 -11.13 -2.18 16.24
C VAL A 96 -11.29 -1.95 17.74
N ASP A 97 -12.12 -2.73 18.43
CA ASP A 97 -12.37 -2.55 19.87
C ASP A 97 -11.07 -2.74 20.68
N LEU A 98 -10.20 -3.69 20.30
CA LEU A 98 -8.88 -3.88 20.90
C LEU A 98 -7.97 -2.64 20.72
N ILE A 99 -8.09 -1.95 19.57
CA ILE A 99 -7.39 -0.69 19.34
C ILE A 99 -7.94 0.38 20.29
N VAL A 100 -9.27 0.48 20.44
CA VAL A 100 -9.92 1.49 21.29
C VAL A 100 -9.49 1.35 22.75
N ASP A 101 -9.56 0.14 23.29
CA ASP A 101 -9.37 -0.12 24.72
C ASP A 101 -7.91 -0.03 25.16
N SER A 102 -6.97 -0.16 24.21
CA SER A 102 -5.54 -0.23 24.53
C SER A 102 -4.87 1.14 24.42
N GLN A 103 -4.07 1.49 25.44
CA GLN A 103 -3.23 2.70 25.39
C GLN A 103 -2.06 2.55 24.41
N ASN A 104 -1.47 1.35 24.36
CA ASN A 104 -0.42 0.96 23.43
C ASN A 104 -0.95 -0.08 22.45
N CYS A 105 -0.36 -0.19 21.26
CA CYS A 105 -0.80 -1.18 20.27
C CYS A 105 -0.55 -2.62 20.80
N PRO A 106 -1.60 -3.44 20.96
CA PRO A 106 -1.46 -4.83 21.41
C PRO A 106 -0.59 -5.65 20.45
N PRO A 107 0.24 -6.58 20.96
CA PRO A 107 1.14 -7.39 20.12
C PRO A 107 0.37 -8.19 19.07
N ASP A 108 -0.82 -8.69 19.42
CA ASP A 108 -1.64 -9.55 18.56
C ASP A 108 -2.08 -8.87 17.26
N ILE A 109 -2.29 -7.56 17.28
CA ILE A 109 -2.73 -6.76 16.12
C ILE A 109 -1.62 -5.88 15.56
N LYS A 110 -0.47 -5.82 16.22
CA LYS A 110 0.62 -4.90 15.87
C LYS A 110 1.12 -5.13 14.45
N GLY A 111 1.27 -6.39 14.04
CA GLY A 111 1.67 -6.74 12.67
C GLY A 111 0.67 -6.25 11.62
N ASP A 112 -0.62 -6.38 11.90
CA ASP A 112 -1.69 -5.93 11.01
C ASP A 112 -1.71 -4.40 10.88
N VAL A 113 -1.63 -3.68 12.01
CA VAL A 113 -1.56 -2.21 12.03
C VAL A 113 -0.33 -1.72 11.28
N HIS A 114 0.85 -2.31 11.56
CA HIS A 114 2.09 -1.94 10.88
C HIS A 114 1.99 -2.19 9.37
N THR A 115 1.39 -3.30 8.95
CA THR A 115 1.24 -3.65 7.54
C THR A 115 0.36 -2.64 6.79
N VAL A 116 -0.77 -2.23 7.38
CA VAL A 116 -1.64 -1.21 6.78
C VAL A 116 -0.96 0.16 6.72
N VAL A 117 -0.28 0.58 7.79
CA VAL A 117 0.49 1.83 7.80
C VAL A 117 1.60 1.79 6.77
N TYR A 118 2.37 0.71 6.68
CA TYR A 118 3.42 0.51 5.69
C TYR A 118 2.89 0.65 4.26
N ALA A 119 1.73 0.04 3.98
CA ALA A 119 1.08 0.09 2.67
C ALA A 119 0.58 1.49 2.30
N SER A 120 0.11 2.30 3.27
CA SER A 120 -0.51 3.61 3.01
C SER A 120 0.35 4.61 2.21
N SER A 121 1.68 4.44 2.22
CA SER A 121 2.64 5.28 1.49
C SER A 121 3.15 4.66 0.17
N ARG A 122 2.71 3.44 -0.15
CA ARG A 122 3.27 2.60 -1.24
C ARG A 122 2.22 2.16 -2.26
N VAL A 123 0.93 2.27 -1.94
CA VAL A 123 -0.16 1.95 -2.86
C VAL A 123 -1.08 3.17 -3.03
N ASP A 124 -1.70 3.27 -4.20
CA ASP A 124 -2.66 4.33 -4.54
C ASP A 124 -4.05 4.01 -3.95
N VAL A 125 -4.14 4.07 -2.62
CA VAL A 125 -5.38 3.86 -1.85
C VAL A 125 -5.45 4.95 -0.77
N PRO A 126 -6.10 6.10 -1.05
CA PRO A 126 -6.12 7.25 -0.14
C PRO A 126 -6.80 6.93 1.21
N GLU A 127 -7.74 5.99 1.23
CA GLU A 127 -8.41 5.55 2.46
C GLU A 127 -7.42 4.92 3.46
N LEU A 128 -6.33 4.29 3.01
CA LEU A 128 -5.27 3.80 3.90
C LEU A 128 -4.47 4.93 4.55
N ASN A 129 -4.37 6.10 3.90
CA ASN A 129 -3.77 7.28 4.53
C ASN A 129 -4.66 7.80 5.66
N ASN A 130 -5.98 7.82 5.47
CA ASN A 130 -6.90 8.19 6.53
C ASN A 130 -6.85 7.20 7.71
N VAL A 131 -6.68 5.90 7.44
CA VAL A 131 -6.44 4.89 8.49
C VAL A 131 -5.14 5.20 9.24
N LYS A 132 -4.03 5.44 8.53
CA LYS A 132 -2.74 5.83 9.12
C LYS A 132 -2.89 7.06 10.01
N ASP A 133 -3.65 8.07 9.59
CA ASP A 133 -3.86 9.29 10.37
C ASP A 133 -4.63 9.01 11.67
N GLN A 134 -5.66 8.15 11.63
CA GLN A 134 -6.33 7.69 12.86
C GLN A 134 -5.39 6.91 13.79
N ILE A 135 -4.52 6.07 13.23
CA ILE A 135 -3.49 5.34 13.99
C ILE A 135 -2.47 6.31 14.61
N ALA A 136 -2.09 7.38 13.90
CA ALA A 136 -1.21 8.43 14.43
C ALA A 136 -1.85 9.16 15.61
N LEU A 137 -3.15 9.45 15.53
CA LEU A 137 -3.91 10.07 16.63
C LEU A 137 -4.02 9.15 17.85
N LYS A 138 -4.02 7.82 17.66
CA LYS A 138 -4.16 6.82 18.72
C LYS A 138 -2.85 6.44 19.39
N PHE A 139 -1.80 6.13 18.62
CA PHE A 139 -0.52 5.61 19.12
C PHE A 139 0.66 6.59 18.93
N GLY A 140 0.42 7.74 18.31
CA GLY A 140 1.42 8.79 18.11
C GLY A 140 2.23 8.66 16.81
N GLN A 141 2.83 9.76 16.39
CA GLN A 141 3.59 9.85 15.14
C GLN A 141 4.84 8.94 15.10
N LYS A 142 5.53 8.78 16.24
CA LYS A 142 6.70 7.89 16.33
C LYS A 142 6.33 6.43 16.04
N PHE A 143 5.14 6.00 16.44
CA PHE A 143 4.64 4.66 16.14
C PHE A 143 4.45 4.49 14.63
N VAL A 144 3.80 5.46 13.98
CA VAL A 144 3.58 5.45 12.53
C VAL A 144 4.90 5.49 11.75
N GLU A 145 5.86 6.31 12.16
CA GLU A 145 7.17 6.38 11.53
C GLU A 145 7.92 5.03 11.57
N ARG A 146 7.87 4.33 12.71
CA ARG A 146 8.45 2.99 12.85
C ARG A 146 7.77 1.98 11.93
N ALA A 147 6.44 2.04 11.83
CA ALA A 147 5.66 1.17 10.95
C ALA A 147 5.93 1.44 9.45
N LEU A 148 6.00 2.71 9.03
CA LEU A 148 6.31 3.09 7.64
C LEU A 148 7.66 2.57 7.16
N ASN A 149 8.61 2.43 8.08
CA ASN A 149 9.99 2.01 7.83
C ASN A 149 10.27 0.55 8.24
N ASP A 150 9.24 -0.22 8.63
CA ASP A 150 9.36 -1.59 9.17
C ASP A 150 10.47 -1.75 10.22
N ARG A 151 10.65 -0.75 11.10
CA ARG A 151 11.72 -0.76 12.13
C ARG A 151 11.56 -1.88 13.15
N ASP A 152 10.32 -2.33 13.35
CA ASP A 152 9.96 -3.37 14.32
C ASP A 152 9.98 -4.77 13.71
N LEU A 153 10.19 -4.88 12.39
CA LEU A 153 10.22 -6.15 11.66
C LEU A 153 8.94 -6.99 11.78
N VAL A 154 7.79 -6.34 11.94
CA VAL A 154 6.47 -6.99 12.12
C VAL A 154 5.54 -6.82 10.91
N VAL A 155 5.94 -6.07 9.89
CA VAL A 155 5.15 -5.95 8.65
C VAL A 155 5.13 -7.30 7.92
N ASP A 156 3.98 -7.65 7.32
CA ASP A 156 3.84 -8.87 6.51
C ASP A 156 4.91 -8.92 5.42
N ARG A 157 5.73 -9.98 5.47
CA ARG A 157 6.85 -10.18 4.56
C ARG A 157 6.42 -10.36 3.11
N ARG A 158 5.20 -10.85 2.87
CA ARG A 158 4.62 -10.99 1.53
C ARG A 158 4.33 -9.62 0.93
N VAL A 159 3.80 -8.69 1.73
CA VAL A 159 3.57 -7.29 1.33
C VAL A 159 4.89 -6.59 1.03
N ILE A 160 5.90 -6.73 1.90
CA ILE A 160 7.23 -6.17 1.66
C ILE A 160 7.83 -6.71 0.37
N ALA A 161 7.83 -8.03 0.18
CA ALA A 161 8.44 -8.65 -0.99
C ALA A 161 7.79 -8.18 -2.30
N LYS A 162 6.46 -8.05 -2.31
CA LYS A 162 5.69 -7.64 -3.49
C LYS A 162 5.74 -6.15 -3.78
N LEU A 163 5.82 -5.28 -2.77
CA LEU A 163 5.88 -3.82 -2.98
C LEU A 163 7.31 -3.29 -3.22
N LYS A 164 8.32 -4.16 -3.33
CA LYS A 164 9.66 -3.74 -3.74
C LYS A 164 9.62 -3.21 -5.18
N PRO A 165 10.24 -2.05 -5.47
CA PRO A 165 10.38 -1.57 -6.84
C PRO A 165 11.18 -2.55 -7.68
N ILE A 166 10.62 -2.98 -8.81
CA ILE A 166 11.31 -3.78 -9.83
C ILE A 166 12.15 -2.84 -10.70
N THR A 167 13.38 -3.23 -10.98
CA THR A 167 14.27 -2.54 -11.92
C THR A 167 14.27 -3.23 -13.29
N SER A 168 14.64 -2.52 -14.35
CA SER A 168 14.71 -3.11 -15.71
C SER A 168 15.81 -4.16 -15.87
N SER A 169 16.77 -4.21 -14.94
CA SER A 169 17.82 -5.23 -14.82
C SER A 169 17.46 -6.33 -13.82
N ASP A 170 16.21 -6.41 -13.36
CA ASP A 170 15.78 -7.45 -12.43
C ASP A 170 15.79 -8.81 -13.14
N SER A 171 16.38 -9.81 -12.50
CA SER A 171 16.40 -11.21 -12.95
C SER A 171 15.04 -11.74 -13.40
N ASN A 172 13.94 -11.26 -12.81
CA ASN A 172 12.59 -11.66 -13.17
C ASN A 172 12.18 -11.13 -14.56
N VAL A 173 12.64 -9.93 -14.94
CA VAL A 173 12.38 -9.33 -16.25
C VAL A 173 13.12 -10.10 -17.33
N GLU A 174 14.41 -10.39 -17.09
CA GLU A 174 15.25 -11.13 -18.04
C GLU A 174 14.70 -12.54 -18.26
N LYS A 175 14.41 -13.26 -17.18
CA LYS A 175 13.81 -14.59 -17.22
C LYS A 175 12.47 -14.61 -17.96
N TYR A 176 11.63 -13.58 -17.78
CA TYR A 176 10.36 -13.47 -18.50
C TYR A 176 10.60 -13.35 -20.01
N ILE A 177 11.51 -12.47 -20.43
CA ILE A 177 11.82 -12.25 -21.85
C ILE A 177 12.41 -13.51 -22.49
N GLU A 178 13.37 -14.17 -21.83
CA GLU A 178 13.99 -15.42 -22.30
C GLU A 178 12.95 -16.53 -22.48
N THR A 179 12.07 -16.71 -21.49
CA THR A 179 11.00 -17.72 -21.53
C THR A 179 10.05 -17.49 -22.72
N LYS A 180 9.85 -16.24 -23.14
CA LYS A 180 8.99 -15.91 -24.28
C LYS A 180 9.70 -15.95 -25.62
N LYS A 181 11.02 -15.74 -25.68
CA LYS A 181 11.82 -15.90 -26.91
C LYS A 181 12.02 -17.38 -27.29
N ASN A 182 12.02 -18.28 -26.30
CA ASN A 182 12.25 -19.71 -26.50
C ASN A 182 10.97 -20.52 -26.78
N LYS A 183 9.81 -19.85 -26.93
CA LYS A 183 8.51 -20.45 -27.27
C LYS A 183 8.04 -19.93 -28.61
#